data_AF-R2R945-F1
#
_entry.id   AF-R2R945-F1
#
_cell.length_a   1.000
_cell.length_b   1.000
_cell.length_c   1.000
_cell.angle_alpha   90.00
_cell.angle_beta   90.00
_cell.angle_gamma   90.00
#
_symmetry.space_group_name_H-M   'P 1'
#
loop_
_entity.id
_entity.type
_entity.pdbx_description
1 polymer ?
#
loop_
_entity_poly.entity_id
_entity_poly.type
_entity_poly.pdbx_seq_one_letter_code
_entity_poly.pdbx_strand_id
1 'polypeptide(L)'
;MKNKECMNCGSTKFQQVENGWKCDYCGTLYLNPQKETQTNKSSGQPAPSKKRKRVMISLVIAILFIIGPLSYLSFKSNNANTTSYEPIKPGTNNSATKDYPGEWTQEIYDSIKVATEKYDADSEKYSFEGGSSYEELEKLVGKPDTVTSWEKENYGMPPRSMATWNKNKDGDYAGNSISITYEKKTMMITDKNH
;
A
#
# COMPACT_ATOMS: atom_id res chain seq x y z
N MET A 1 7.12 -6.82 -33.41
CA MET A 1 7.38 -8.28 -33.40
C MET A 1 6.09 -8.99 -33.04
N LYS A 2 5.79 -10.18 -33.59
CA LYS A 2 4.54 -10.91 -33.28
C LYS A 2 4.61 -11.52 -31.87
N ASN A 3 3.47 -11.49 -31.17
CA ASN A 3 3.17 -12.03 -29.84
C ASN A 3 4.30 -12.83 -29.17
N LYS A 4 5.10 -12.16 -28.34
CA LYS A 4 5.83 -12.83 -27.27
C LYS A 4 4.96 -12.78 -26.02
N GLU A 5 4.69 -13.94 -25.44
CA GLU A 5 4.03 -14.10 -24.15
C GLU A 5 5.09 -14.40 -23.08
N CYS A 6 4.85 -13.97 -21.85
CA CYS A 6 5.75 -14.22 -20.74
C CYS A 6 5.72 -15.70 -20.37
N MET A 7 6.85 -16.39 -20.53
CA MET A 7 7.00 -17.83 -20.23
C MET A 7 6.60 -18.22 -18.79
N ASN A 8 6.55 -17.25 -17.86
CA ASN A 8 6.19 -17.48 -16.46
C ASN A 8 4.72 -17.17 -16.12
N CYS A 9 3.95 -16.48 -16.97
CA CYS A 9 2.57 -16.09 -16.65
C CYS A 9 1.62 -15.83 -17.83
N GLY A 10 2.05 -16.03 -19.08
CA GLY A 10 1.23 -15.78 -20.28
C GLY A 10 1.02 -14.30 -20.66
N SER A 11 1.39 -13.33 -19.80
CA SER A 11 1.22 -11.90 -20.11
C SER A 11 1.94 -11.48 -21.39
N THR A 12 1.25 -10.71 -22.24
CA THR A 12 1.80 -10.04 -23.43
C THR A 12 2.31 -8.62 -23.16
N LYS A 13 2.19 -8.13 -21.91
CA LYS A 13 2.61 -6.78 -21.51
C LYS A 13 4.05 -6.80 -20.95
N PHE A 14 4.92 -6.01 -21.57
CA PHE A 14 6.33 -5.88 -21.22
C PHE A 14 6.78 -4.42 -21.28
N GLN A 15 7.48 -3.97 -20.23
CA GLN A 15 8.28 -2.75 -20.22
C GLN A 15 9.71 -3.02 -20.70
N GLN A 16 10.29 -2.04 -21.41
CA GLN A 16 11.71 -2.06 -21.75
C GLN A 16 12.53 -1.63 -20.53
N VAL A 17 13.65 -2.31 -20.27
CA VAL A 17 14.59 -1.99 -19.19
C VAL A 17 16.01 -1.91 -19.76
N GLU A 18 16.93 -1.30 -19.00
CA GLU A 18 18.29 -0.92 -19.45
C GLU A 18 19.04 -2.00 -20.25
N ASN A 19 18.89 -3.27 -19.88
CA ASN A 19 19.54 -4.41 -20.54
C ASN A 19 18.57 -5.48 -21.08
N GLY A 20 17.29 -5.15 -21.30
CA GLY A 20 16.31 -6.13 -21.81
C GLY A 20 14.86 -5.72 -21.68
N TRP A 21 14.00 -6.69 -21.36
CA TRP A 21 12.55 -6.51 -21.19
C TRP A 21 12.09 -7.15 -19.89
N LYS A 22 11.10 -6.56 -19.23
CA LYS A 22 10.51 -7.10 -17.99
C LYS A 22 9.01 -7.28 -18.21
N CYS A 23 8.47 -8.44 -17.82
CA CYS A 23 7.04 -8.68 -17.83
C CYS A 23 6.35 -7.80 -16.77
N ASP A 24 5.34 -7.04 -17.17
CA ASP A 24 4.66 -6.08 -16.27
C ASP A 24 3.82 -6.77 -15.20
N TYR A 25 3.34 -7.98 -15.48
CA TYR A 25 2.43 -8.71 -14.60
C TYR A 25 3.15 -9.48 -13.49
N CYS A 26 4.21 -10.22 -13.83
CA CYS A 26 4.93 -11.09 -12.87
C CYS A 26 6.39 -10.66 -12.61
N GLY A 27 6.87 -9.58 -13.24
CA GLY A 27 8.23 -9.06 -13.04
C GLY A 27 9.37 -9.89 -13.66
N THR A 28 9.09 -10.97 -14.40
CA THR A 28 10.12 -11.80 -15.04
C THR A 28 10.96 -10.99 -16.02
N LEU A 29 12.28 -10.97 -15.81
CA LEU A 29 13.25 -10.28 -16.65
C LEU A 29 13.79 -11.18 -17.77
N TYR A 30 13.87 -10.60 -18.96
CA TYR A 30 14.45 -11.14 -20.18
C TYR A 30 15.61 -10.23 -20.60
N LEU A 31 16.78 -10.46 -20.01
CA LEU A 31 17.99 -9.71 -20.31
C LEU A 31 18.62 -10.20 -21.61
N ASN A 32 19.14 -9.26 -22.41
CA ASN A 32 20.02 -9.59 -23.52
C ASN A 32 21.38 -10.05 -22.95
N PRO A 33 21.96 -11.18 -23.40
CA PRO A 33 23.25 -11.62 -22.91
C PRO A 33 24.34 -10.59 -23.26
N GLN A 34 24.88 -9.94 -22.23
CA GLN A 34 26.05 -9.09 -22.40
C GLN A 34 27.26 -9.95 -22.78
N LYS A 35 28.10 -9.46 -23.70
CA LYS A 35 29.40 -10.06 -23.96
C LYS A 35 30.31 -9.79 -22.76
N GLU A 36 30.54 -10.81 -21.95
CA GLU A 36 31.47 -10.75 -20.82
C GLU A 36 32.85 -10.28 -21.28
N THR A 37 33.27 -9.09 -20.84
CA THR A 37 34.68 -8.70 -20.90
C THR A 37 35.37 -9.27 -19.67
N GLN A 38 35.97 -10.44 -19.82
CA GLN A 38 36.73 -11.10 -18.76
C GLN A 38 37.85 -10.17 -18.25
N THR A 39 37.88 -9.95 -16.93
CA THR A 39 39.05 -9.34 -16.29
C THR A 39 39.65 -10.34 -15.30
N ASN A 40 40.55 -11.18 -15.80
CA ASN A 40 41.35 -12.10 -14.97
C ASN A 40 42.50 -11.37 -14.29
N LYS A 41 42.65 -11.57 -12.96
CA LYS A 41 43.89 -11.70 -12.15
C LYS A 41 43.57 -11.39 -10.68
N SER A 42 44.19 -11.96 -9.65
CA SER A 42 44.96 -13.18 -9.39
C SER A 42 45.53 -13.02 -7.96
N SER A 43 45.35 -14.02 -7.10
CA SER A 43 46.23 -14.43 -5.96
C SER A 43 46.98 -13.38 -5.09
N GLY A 44 46.82 -13.46 -3.75
CA GLY A 44 47.81 -12.88 -2.82
C GLY A 44 47.43 -12.80 -1.33
N GLN A 45 47.60 -13.88 -0.56
CA GLN A 45 47.86 -13.87 0.89
C GLN A 45 49.30 -14.37 1.10
N PRO A 46 50.06 -14.01 2.19
CA PRO A 46 49.58 -14.11 3.59
C PRO A 46 50.14 -13.12 4.65
N ALA A 47 49.27 -12.72 5.59
CA ALA A 47 49.51 -12.65 7.06
C ALA A 47 50.69 -11.78 7.65
N PRO A 48 50.94 -11.78 8.99
CA PRO A 48 50.11 -11.06 9.98
C PRO A 48 50.90 -10.19 10.99
N SER A 49 50.28 -9.20 11.66
CA SER A 49 50.80 -8.75 12.97
C SER A 49 49.81 -8.10 13.97
N LYS A 50 49.74 -8.72 15.15
CA LYS A 50 49.52 -8.21 16.52
C LYS A 50 49.02 -6.75 16.71
N LYS A 51 47.92 -6.61 17.48
CA LYS A 51 47.98 -6.30 18.92
C LYS A 51 46.61 -6.44 19.63
N ARG A 52 46.61 -7.10 20.80
CA ARG A 52 45.45 -7.20 21.71
C ARG A 52 45.28 -5.89 22.50
N LYS A 53 44.05 -5.50 22.80
CA LYS A 53 43.70 -4.80 24.05
C LYS A 53 42.54 -5.52 24.74
N ARG A 54 42.64 -5.66 26.07
CA ARG A 54 41.68 -6.40 26.91
C ARG A 54 40.47 -5.52 27.22
N VAL A 55 39.28 -6.10 27.15
CA VAL A 55 38.03 -5.54 27.71
C VAL A 55 37.81 -6.21 29.07
N MET A 56 37.67 -5.43 30.15
CA MET A 56 37.10 -5.84 31.45
C MET A 56 36.85 -4.60 32.32
N ILE A 57 35.58 -4.22 32.55
CA ILE A 57 35.10 -3.51 33.76
C ILE A 57 33.69 -4.02 34.10
N SER A 58 33.38 -4.11 35.39
CA SER A 58 32.09 -4.50 36.01
C SER A 58 31.62 -3.37 36.96
N LEU A 59 30.43 -3.36 37.57
CA LEU A 59 29.54 -4.47 37.92
C LEU A 59 28.04 -4.08 37.86
N VAL A 60 27.19 -5.11 37.89
CA VAL A 60 25.75 -5.11 38.23
C VAL A 60 25.33 -4.04 39.25
N ILE A 61 24.21 -3.37 38.97
CA ILE A 61 23.18 -3.02 39.98
C ILE A 61 21.83 -3.47 39.45
N ALA A 62 21.06 -4.17 40.29
CA ALA A 62 19.68 -4.60 40.03
C ALA A 62 18.71 -3.86 40.97
N ILE A 63 17.40 -4.11 40.81
CA ILE A 63 16.27 -3.60 41.64
C ILE A 63 15.95 -2.13 41.22
N LEU A 64 14.74 -1.74 40.79
CA LEU A 64 13.38 -2.12 41.22
C LEU A 64 12.41 -2.41 40.05
N PHE A 65 11.55 -3.42 40.22
CA PHE A 65 10.22 -3.47 39.57
C PHE A 65 9.21 -2.62 40.36
N ILE A 66 7.99 -2.46 39.83
CA ILE A 66 6.81 -1.78 40.42
C ILE A 66 6.71 -0.27 40.11
N ILE A 67 6.46 0.06 38.84
CA ILE A 67 5.33 0.92 38.43
C ILE A 67 4.66 0.22 37.22
N GLY A 68 3.32 0.15 37.21
CA GLY A 68 2.56 -0.63 36.23
C GLY A 68 2.56 -0.05 34.79
N PRO A 69 2.06 -0.81 33.80
CA PRO A 69 2.09 -0.44 32.39
C PRO A 69 1.00 0.61 32.06
N LEU A 70 1.26 1.88 32.41
CA LEU A 70 0.30 2.98 32.20
C LEU A 70 0.88 4.14 31.38
N SER A 71 1.52 3.81 30.27
CA SER A 71 1.91 4.78 29.23
C SER A 71 1.77 4.25 27.79
N TYR A 72 0.90 3.26 27.57
CA TYR A 72 0.27 3.02 26.26
C TYR A 72 -0.87 4.02 26.00
N LEU A 73 -0.57 5.30 26.19
CA LEU A 73 -1.31 6.40 25.59
C LEU A 73 -0.37 7.09 24.61
N SER A 74 -0.09 6.37 23.52
CA SER A 74 0.30 7.01 22.25
C SER A 74 -0.86 7.90 21.84
N PHE A 75 -0.82 9.15 22.31
CA PHE A 75 -1.73 10.19 21.91
C PHE A 75 -1.54 10.34 20.40
N LYS A 76 -2.45 9.74 19.61
CA LYS A 76 -2.50 9.89 18.16
C LYS A 76 -2.81 11.36 17.95
N SER A 77 -1.75 12.18 17.84
CA SER A 77 -1.89 13.59 17.55
C SER A 77 -2.62 13.66 16.23
N ASN A 78 -3.88 14.07 16.27
CA ASN A 78 -4.59 14.53 15.11
C ASN A 78 -3.95 15.88 14.74
N ASN A 79 -2.74 15.81 14.18
CA ASN A 79 -2.39 16.69 13.09
C ASN A 79 -3.47 16.43 12.03
N ALA A 80 -4.52 17.24 12.09
CA ALA A 80 -5.28 17.60 10.94
C ALA A 80 -4.29 18.31 10.00
N ASN A 81 -3.49 17.51 9.29
CA ASN A 81 -3.06 17.87 7.96
C ASN A 81 -4.37 18.25 7.27
N THR A 82 -4.53 19.54 6.97
CA THR A 82 -5.68 20.08 6.26
C THR A 82 -5.58 19.69 4.79
N THR A 83 -5.50 18.38 4.54
CA THR A 83 -5.70 17.77 3.24
C THR A 83 -7.13 18.09 2.85
N SER A 84 -7.28 18.93 1.82
CA SER A 84 -8.59 19.28 1.30
C SER A 84 -9.20 18.02 0.68
N TYR A 85 -10.16 17.42 1.38
CA TYR A 85 -10.98 16.31 0.92
C TYR A 85 -12.36 16.83 0.53
N GLU A 86 -13.06 16.09 -0.34
CA GLU A 86 -14.42 16.45 -0.75
C GLU A 86 -15.47 15.67 0.07
N PRO A 87 -16.37 16.35 0.81
CA PRO A 87 -17.34 15.70 1.68
C PRO A 87 -18.30 14.78 0.93
N ILE A 88 -18.58 13.62 1.51
CA ILE A 88 -19.57 12.67 0.99
C ILE A 88 -20.97 13.19 1.33
N LYS A 89 -21.80 13.44 0.31
CA LYS A 89 -23.16 13.98 0.45
C LYS A 89 -24.15 13.15 -0.37
N PRO A 90 -24.69 12.05 0.18
CA PRO A 90 -25.72 11.25 -0.48
C PRO A 90 -27.00 12.08 -0.69
N GLY A 91 -27.61 11.96 -1.87
CA GLY A 91 -28.88 12.62 -2.19
C GLY A 91 -30.08 11.86 -1.60
N THR A 92 -31.20 12.56 -1.37
CA THR A 92 -32.45 11.97 -0.86
C THR A 92 -33.31 11.36 -1.96
N ASN A 93 -32.73 10.49 -2.79
CA ASN A 93 -33.43 9.77 -3.84
C ASN A 93 -33.40 8.28 -3.52
N ASN A 94 -34.56 7.65 -3.31
CA ASN A 94 -34.63 6.20 -3.18
C ASN A 94 -34.49 5.57 -4.58
N SER A 95 -33.26 5.20 -4.97
CA SER A 95 -33.06 4.37 -6.16
C SER A 95 -33.49 2.91 -5.88
N ALA A 96 -33.73 2.15 -6.94
CA ALA A 96 -34.32 0.82 -6.85
C ALA A 96 -33.43 -0.17 -6.07
N THR A 97 -34.07 -1.16 -5.44
CA THR A 97 -33.44 -2.22 -4.63
C THR A 97 -32.48 -3.09 -5.46
N LYS A 98 -31.23 -2.66 -5.56
CA LYS A 98 -30.09 -3.56 -5.62
C LYS A 98 -29.79 -4.02 -4.21
N ASP A 99 -29.51 -5.31 -4.05
CA ASP A 99 -28.87 -5.80 -2.84
C ASP A 99 -27.48 -5.17 -2.74
N TYR A 100 -27.20 -4.49 -1.64
CA TYR A 100 -25.92 -3.86 -1.32
C TYR A 100 -25.42 -4.46 -0.01
N PRO A 101 -24.09 -4.62 0.19
CA PRO A 101 -23.56 -5.19 1.41
C PRO A 101 -23.74 -4.21 2.60
N GLY A 102 -24.02 -4.74 3.79
CA GLY A 102 -24.11 -3.98 5.05
C GLY A 102 -25.08 -2.79 5.01
N GLU A 103 -24.54 -1.60 5.19
CA GLU A 103 -25.26 -0.30 5.20
C GLU A 103 -25.04 0.50 3.90
N TRP A 104 -24.51 -0.13 2.84
CA TRP A 104 -24.32 0.55 1.56
C TRP A 104 -25.64 0.85 0.85
N THR A 105 -25.70 1.99 0.18
CA THR A 105 -26.74 2.32 -0.81
C THR A 105 -26.08 2.81 -2.09
N GLN A 106 -26.83 2.84 -3.20
CA GLN A 106 -26.29 3.38 -4.45
C GLN A 106 -25.95 4.87 -4.31
N GLU A 107 -26.73 5.63 -3.55
CA GLU A 107 -26.51 7.07 -3.33
C GLU A 107 -25.22 7.34 -2.55
N ILE A 108 -24.89 6.50 -1.56
CA ILE A 108 -23.59 6.56 -0.88
C ILE A 108 -22.47 6.25 -1.89
N TYR A 109 -22.58 5.14 -2.63
CA TYR A 109 -21.56 4.73 -3.60
C TYR A 109 -21.31 5.78 -4.69
N ASP A 110 -22.38 6.33 -5.29
CA ASP A 110 -22.29 7.33 -6.35
C ASP A 110 -21.75 8.67 -5.83
N SER A 111 -22.05 9.04 -4.57
CA SER A 111 -21.54 10.28 -3.95
C SER A 111 -20.06 10.27 -3.56
N ILE A 112 -19.39 9.12 -3.56
CA ILE A 112 -17.94 9.02 -3.31
C ILE A 112 -17.17 9.58 -4.50
N LYS A 113 -16.35 10.61 -4.25
CA LYS A 113 -15.39 11.12 -5.23
C LYS A 113 -14.05 10.39 -5.12
N VAL A 114 -13.59 9.88 -6.26
CA VAL A 114 -12.24 9.33 -6.41
C VAL A 114 -11.24 10.47 -6.63
N ALA A 115 -10.10 10.40 -5.96
CA ALA A 115 -9.03 11.38 -6.07
C ALA A 115 -8.43 11.46 -7.48
N THR A 116 -7.96 12.65 -7.85
CA THR A 116 -7.10 12.82 -9.03
C THR A 116 -5.69 12.40 -8.66
N GLU A 117 -5.17 11.39 -9.37
CA GLU A 117 -3.76 11.00 -9.30
C GLU A 117 -2.88 12.03 -10.02
N LYS A 118 -1.78 12.42 -9.38
CA LYS A 118 -0.75 13.30 -9.95
C LYS A 118 0.62 12.66 -9.81
N TYR A 119 1.34 12.56 -10.93
CA TYR A 119 2.74 12.13 -10.95
C TYR A 119 3.68 13.34 -10.98
N ASP A 120 4.63 13.38 -10.07
CA ASP A 120 5.72 14.33 -9.99
C ASP A 120 6.98 13.70 -10.60
N ALA A 121 7.48 14.26 -11.70
CA ALA A 121 8.58 13.69 -12.47
C ALA A 121 9.97 13.96 -11.87
N ASP A 122 10.11 14.97 -11.00
CA ASP A 122 11.40 15.32 -10.37
C ASP A 122 11.68 14.44 -9.15
N SER A 123 10.62 14.00 -8.45
CA SER A 123 10.68 13.11 -7.29
C SER A 123 10.26 11.66 -7.58
N GLU A 124 9.83 11.38 -8.81
CA GLU A 124 9.27 10.11 -9.28
C GLU A 124 8.11 9.57 -8.42
N LYS A 125 7.28 10.45 -7.84
CA LYS A 125 6.24 10.09 -6.86
C LYS A 125 4.83 10.40 -7.33
N TYR A 126 3.89 9.61 -6.81
CA TYR A 126 2.46 9.85 -6.98
C TYR A 126 1.86 10.53 -5.75
N SER A 127 0.93 11.43 -6.00
CA SER A 127 0.11 12.12 -4.99
C SER A 127 -1.35 12.12 -5.41
N PHE A 128 -2.26 12.32 -4.45
CA PHE A 128 -3.70 12.25 -4.66
C PHE A 128 -4.37 13.50 -4.10
N GLU A 129 -5.27 14.11 -4.88
CA GLU A 129 -5.99 15.33 -4.50
C GLU A 129 -7.48 15.27 -4.85
N GLY A 130 -8.31 15.99 -4.10
CA GLY A 130 -9.73 16.20 -4.42
C GLY A 130 -10.62 14.95 -4.32
N GLY A 131 -10.17 13.88 -3.67
CA GLY A 131 -10.98 12.71 -3.35
C GLY A 131 -11.73 12.85 -2.03
N SER A 132 -12.70 11.97 -1.82
CA SER A 132 -13.45 11.86 -0.56
C SER A 132 -12.64 11.14 0.54
N SER A 133 -13.02 11.37 1.80
CA SER A 133 -12.37 10.76 2.96
C SER A 133 -12.92 9.37 3.26
N TYR A 134 -12.03 8.37 3.34
CA TYR A 134 -12.36 7.03 3.82
C TYR A 134 -12.84 7.06 5.28
N GLU A 135 -12.28 7.91 6.13
CA GLU A 135 -12.70 8.02 7.53
C GLU A 135 -14.12 8.60 7.69
N GLU A 136 -14.64 9.32 6.70
CA GLU A 136 -16.05 9.72 6.67
C GLU A 136 -16.92 8.59 6.13
N LEU A 137 -16.46 7.90 5.09
CA LEU A 137 -17.16 6.74 4.53
C LEU A 137 -17.38 5.63 5.57
N GLU A 138 -16.35 5.22 6.32
CA GLU A 138 -16.47 4.17 7.35
C GLU A 138 -17.50 4.52 8.44
N LYS A 139 -17.73 5.82 8.71
CA LYS A 139 -18.78 6.27 9.63
C LYS A 139 -20.19 6.16 9.04
N LEU A 140 -20.33 6.17 7.71
CA LEU A 140 -21.61 6.03 7.00
C LEU A 140 -21.99 4.56 6.76
N VAL A 141 -21.05 3.74 6.26
CA VAL A 141 -21.32 2.35 5.85
C VAL A 141 -20.86 1.29 6.85
N GLY A 142 -20.24 1.71 7.96
CA GLY A 142 -19.64 0.81 8.94
C GLY A 142 -18.29 0.24 8.47
N LYS A 143 -17.72 -0.64 9.31
CA LYS A 143 -16.41 -1.26 9.05
C LYS A 143 -16.47 -2.26 7.89
N PRO A 144 -15.39 -2.39 7.09
CA PRO A 144 -15.29 -3.41 6.06
C PRO A 144 -15.13 -4.82 6.65
N ASP A 145 -15.52 -5.81 5.86
CA ASP A 145 -15.36 -7.23 6.17
C ASP A 145 -13.90 -7.69 6.09
N THR A 146 -13.14 -7.12 5.16
CA THR A 146 -11.71 -7.39 4.97
C THR A 146 -10.95 -6.13 4.58
N VAL A 147 -9.67 -6.06 4.94
CA VAL A 147 -8.75 -5.00 4.53
C VAL A 147 -7.45 -5.61 4.02
N THR A 148 -7.11 -5.35 2.77
CA THR A 148 -5.80 -5.67 2.17
C THR A 148 -4.95 -4.41 2.21
N SER A 149 -3.68 -4.48 2.63
CA SER A 149 -2.82 -3.29 2.73
C SER A 149 -1.46 -3.47 2.06
N TRP A 150 -1.01 -2.42 1.38
CA TRP A 150 0.32 -2.29 0.80
C TRP A 150 1.10 -1.26 1.62
N GLU A 151 1.85 -1.75 2.62
CA GLU A 151 2.52 -0.91 3.64
C GLU A 151 3.71 -0.10 3.13
N LYS A 152 4.20 -0.37 1.93
CA LYS A 152 5.43 0.23 1.37
C LYS A 152 5.10 1.01 0.11
N GLU A 153 5.79 2.14 -0.05
CA GLU A 153 5.84 2.85 -1.33
C GLU A 153 6.40 1.90 -2.41
N ASN A 154 5.79 1.90 -3.60
CA ASN A 154 6.17 1.02 -4.69
C ASN A 154 6.05 1.76 -6.03
N TYR A 155 7.14 1.89 -6.78
CA TYR A 155 7.21 2.73 -7.99
C TYR A 155 6.65 4.15 -7.78
N GLY A 156 7.06 4.81 -6.68
CA GLY A 156 6.60 6.15 -6.31
C GLY A 156 5.17 6.23 -5.76
N MET A 157 4.38 5.15 -5.85
CA MET A 157 3.01 5.11 -5.35
C MET A 157 3.02 4.93 -3.83
N PRO A 158 2.39 5.83 -3.05
CA PRO A 158 2.41 5.78 -1.59
C PRO A 158 1.68 4.55 -1.04
N PRO A 159 1.88 4.20 0.25
CA PRO A 159 1.16 3.12 0.90
C PRO A 159 -0.37 3.28 0.78
N ARG A 160 -1.06 2.21 0.40
CA ARG A 160 -2.52 2.16 0.21
C ARG A 160 -3.14 0.99 0.96
N SER A 161 -4.43 1.08 1.22
CA SER A 161 -5.26 -0.02 1.72
C SER A 161 -6.52 -0.13 0.88
N MET A 162 -6.99 -1.36 0.66
CA MET A 162 -8.27 -1.67 0.02
C MET A 162 -9.17 -2.32 1.06
N ALA A 163 -10.28 -1.65 1.36
CA ALA A 163 -11.34 -2.10 2.23
C ALA A 163 -12.47 -2.72 1.39
N THR A 164 -12.97 -3.88 1.79
CA THR A 164 -14.01 -4.60 1.06
C THR A 164 -15.17 -4.96 1.99
N TRP A 165 -16.39 -4.66 1.54
CA TRP A 165 -17.65 -5.08 2.15
C TRP A 165 -18.29 -6.11 1.23
N ASN A 166 -18.64 -7.28 1.76
CA ASN A 166 -19.29 -8.36 1.01
C ASN A 166 -20.33 -9.15 1.82
N LYS A 167 -20.60 -8.73 3.06
CA LYS A 167 -21.66 -9.32 3.89
C LYS A 167 -22.86 -8.40 4.03
N ASN A 168 -24.02 -8.99 4.29
CA ASN A 168 -25.23 -8.29 4.70
C ASN A 168 -25.18 -7.95 6.21
N LYS A 169 -26.27 -7.40 6.76
CA LYS A 169 -26.37 -7.01 8.18
C LYS A 169 -26.32 -8.21 9.15
N ASP A 170 -26.69 -9.39 8.68
CA ASP A 170 -26.69 -10.64 9.46
C ASP A 170 -25.31 -11.35 9.45
N GLY A 171 -24.39 -10.90 8.60
CA GLY A 171 -23.07 -11.50 8.42
C GLY A 171 -22.99 -12.62 7.37
N ASP A 172 -24.03 -12.80 6.57
CA ASP A 172 -24.03 -13.70 5.41
C ASP A 172 -23.53 -12.97 4.15
N TYR A 173 -23.02 -13.72 3.17
CA TYR A 173 -22.54 -13.14 1.91
C TYR A 173 -23.68 -12.45 1.13
N ALA A 174 -23.49 -11.19 0.75
CA ALA A 174 -24.51 -10.32 0.15
C ALA A 174 -24.78 -10.59 -1.36
N GLY A 175 -24.14 -11.60 -1.96
CA GLY A 175 -24.22 -11.86 -3.40
C GLY A 175 -23.23 -11.04 -4.24
N ASN A 176 -22.83 -9.86 -3.77
CA ASN A 176 -21.87 -8.95 -4.39
C ASN A 176 -20.86 -8.38 -3.38
N SER A 177 -20.00 -7.47 -3.83
CA SER A 177 -18.99 -6.82 -2.98
C SER A 177 -18.70 -5.39 -3.41
N ILE A 178 -18.53 -4.46 -2.47
CA ILE A 178 -17.95 -3.15 -2.74
C ILE A 178 -16.52 -3.12 -2.23
N SER A 179 -15.59 -2.64 -3.05
CA SER A 179 -14.19 -2.41 -2.69
C SER A 179 -13.81 -0.94 -2.86
N ILE A 180 -13.15 -0.37 -1.85
CA ILE A 180 -12.68 1.01 -1.82
C ILE A 180 -11.19 1.02 -1.51
N THR A 181 -10.38 1.60 -2.41
CA THR A 181 -8.95 1.79 -2.16
C THR A 181 -8.68 3.21 -1.71
N TYR A 182 -7.85 3.39 -0.68
CA TYR A 182 -7.48 4.68 -0.12
C TYR A 182 -5.98 4.77 0.22
N GLU A 183 -5.46 5.99 0.21
CA GLU A 183 -4.06 6.29 0.56
C GLU A 183 -3.91 6.44 2.08
N LYS A 184 -2.94 5.74 2.69
CA LYS A 184 -2.94 5.46 4.14
C LYS A 184 -2.59 6.65 5.05
N LYS A 185 -1.97 7.70 4.52
CA LYS A 185 -1.57 8.90 5.28
C LYS A 185 -2.61 10.01 5.16
N THR A 186 -3.21 10.21 3.99
CA THR A 186 -4.28 11.20 3.78
C THR A 186 -5.69 10.66 4.03
N MET A 187 -5.85 9.33 4.05
CA MET A 187 -7.15 8.63 4.07
C MET A 187 -8.05 8.98 2.87
N MET A 188 -7.46 9.49 1.78
CA MET A 188 -8.20 9.89 0.58
C MET A 188 -8.49 8.68 -0.31
N ILE A 189 -9.72 8.57 -0.79
CA ILE A 189 -10.17 7.47 -1.67
C ILE A 189 -9.57 7.64 -3.06
N THR A 190 -8.81 6.63 -3.51
CA THR A 190 -8.10 6.59 -4.80
C THR A 190 -8.76 5.69 -5.84
N ASP A 191 -9.67 4.78 -5.44
CA ASP A 191 -10.39 3.88 -6.35
C ASP A 191 -11.67 3.33 -5.70
N LYS A 192 -12.67 2.95 -6.51
CA LYS A 192 -13.91 2.28 -6.06
C LYS A 192 -14.44 1.28 -7.09
N ASN A 193 -14.94 0.14 -6.62
CA ASN A 193 -15.51 -0.93 -7.45
C ASN A 193 -16.73 -1.59 -6.78
N HIS A 194 -17.68 -2.10 -7.59
CA HIS A 194 -18.92 -2.79 -7.18
C HIS A 194 -19.22 -3.97 -8.12
#